data_AF-A0A642C6E1-F1
#
_entry.id   AF-A0A642C6E1-F1
#
_cell.length_a   1.000
_cell.length_b   1.000
_cell.length_c   1.000
_cell.angle_alpha   90.00
_cell.angle_beta   90.00
_cell.angle_gamma   90.00
#
_symmetry.space_group_name_H-M   'P 1'
#
loop_
_entity.id
_entity.type
_entity.pdbx_description
1 polymer ?
#
loop_
_entity_poly.entity_id
_entity_poly.type
_entity_poly.pdbx_seq_one_letter_code
_entity_poly.pdbx_strand_id
1 'polypeptide(L)'
;MSIELGKFNQLEVVKEVDFGLYLDGGDEGEILLPTRYVPEDCKVGDMLNVFLYLDIDERLIATTLTPLVQVGQFACLEVSWVNQFGAFLNWGLMKDLFVPFSEQKMKMQVGRSYVVHAHVDEESYRIV
;
A
#
# COMPACT_ATOMS: atom_id res chain seq x y z
N MET A 1 7.49 3.22 -18.21
CA MET A 1 7.04 1.91 -17.68
C MET A 1 5.81 2.22 -16.83
N SER A 2 4.68 1.52 -16.98
CA SER A 2 3.50 1.84 -16.16
C SER A 2 3.54 1.03 -14.89
N ILE A 3 3.60 1.70 -13.75
CA ILE A 3 3.43 1.06 -12.45
C ILE A 3 1.95 0.95 -12.10
N GLU A 4 1.61 0.05 -11.18
CA GLU A 4 0.25 -0.17 -10.70
C GLU A 4 0.16 0.03 -9.19
N LEU A 5 -0.59 1.06 -8.77
CA LEU A 5 -0.89 1.30 -7.35
C LEU A 5 -1.74 0.16 -6.77
N GLY A 6 -1.38 -0.29 -5.56
CA GLY A 6 -2.08 -1.35 -4.86
C GLY A 6 -1.83 -2.74 -5.45
N LYS A 7 -0.71 -2.92 -6.16
CA LYS A 7 -0.25 -4.19 -6.73
C LYS A 7 1.27 -4.35 -6.59
N PHE A 8 1.74 -5.56 -6.86
CA PHE A 8 3.16 -5.84 -7.01
C PHE A 8 3.71 -5.35 -8.35
N ASN A 9 4.88 -4.73 -8.30
CA ASN A 9 5.60 -4.18 -9.44
C ASN A 9 7.06 -4.67 -9.37
N GLN A 10 7.68 -4.94 -10.52
CA GLN A 10 9.11 -5.21 -10.61
C GLN A 10 9.85 -3.93 -10.96
N LEU A 11 10.61 -3.39 -10.00
CA LEU A 11 11.32 -2.12 -10.15
C LEU A 11 12.82 -2.28 -9.88
N GLU A 12 13.64 -1.51 -10.60
CA GLU A 12 15.11 -1.50 -10.44
C GLU A 12 15.52 -0.58 -9.30
N VAL A 13 16.47 -1.01 -8.47
CA VAL A 13 17.10 -0.15 -7.48
C VAL A 13 18.05 0.83 -8.17
N VAL A 14 17.78 2.14 -8.09
CA VAL A 14 18.60 3.16 -8.75
C VAL A 14 19.55 3.89 -7.82
N LYS A 15 19.25 3.92 -6.52
CA LYS A 15 20.01 4.70 -5.56
C LYS A 15 19.81 4.20 -4.12
N GLU A 16 20.89 4.19 -3.36
CA GLU A 16 20.89 3.89 -1.93
C GLU A 16 21.00 5.20 -1.11
N VAL A 17 20.24 5.29 -0.03
CA VAL A 17 20.25 6.40 0.92
C VAL A 17 20.13 5.89 2.36
N ASP A 18 20.48 6.70 3.36
CA ASP A 18 20.51 6.30 4.78
C ASP A 18 19.19 5.71 5.31
N PHE A 19 18.06 6.07 4.68
CA PHE A 19 16.71 5.66 5.09
C PHE A 19 16.01 4.71 4.09
N GLY A 20 16.74 4.13 3.13
CA GLY A 20 16.22 3.08 2.26
C GLY A 20 16.85 3.06 0.87
N LEU A 21 16.08 2.55 -0.09
CA LEU A 21 16.45 2.51 -1.49
C LEU A 21 15.45 3.30 -2.32
N TYR A 22 15.91 3.98 -3.36
CA TYR A 22 15.04 4.50 -4.39
C TYR A 22 14.98 3.50 -5.55
N LEU A 23 13.75 3.28 -6.02
CA LEU A 23 13.41 2.40 -7.14
C LEU A 23 12.97 3.23 -8.34
N ASP A 24 13.29 2.79 -9.55
CA ASP A 24 12.84 3.43 -10.78
C ASP A 24 11.33 3.17 -10.99
N GLY A 25 10.52 4.20 -10.76
CA GLY A 25 9.08 4.21 -11.03
C GLY A 25 8.72 4.68 -12.45
N GLY A 26 9.71 4.93 -13.31
CA GLY A 26 9.49 5.46 -14.65
C GLY A 26 8.89 6.87 -14.62
N ASP A 27 7.68 7.02 -15.16
CA ASP A 27 7.01 8.32 -15.30
C ASP A 27 6.62 8.94 -13.94
N GLU A 28 6.50 8.11 -12.90
CA GLU A 28 6.21 8.53 -11.52
C GLU A 28 7.48 8.94 -10.74
N GLY A 29 8.65 8.83 -11.36
CA GLY A 29 9.93 9.19 -10.76
C GLY A 29 10.49 8.14 -9.79
N GLU A 30 11.28 8.59 -8.82
CA GLU A 30 11.92 7.70 -7.84
C GLU A 30 10.95 7.33 -6.71
N ILE A 31 10.75 6.03 -6.47
CA ILE A 31 9.87 5.51 -5.41
C ILE A 31 10.70 4.98 -4.25
N LEU A 32 10.41 5.43 -3.03
CA LEU A 32 11.15 5.00 -1.85
C LEU A 32 10.74 3.60 -1.39
N LEU A 33 11.72 2.73 -1.12
CA LEU A 33 11.62 1.51 -0.32
C LEU A 33 12.33 1.76 1.02
N PRO A 34 11.60 2.01 2.13
CA PRO A 34 12.20 2.28 3.44
C PRO A 34 13.14 1.18 3.93
N THR A 35 14.21 1.54 4.65
CA THR A 35 15.25 0.61 5.16
C THR A 35 14.69 -0.65 5.80
N ARG A 36 13.60 -0.54 6.57
CA ARG A 36 12.98 -1.69 7.27
C ARG A 36 12.42 -2.78 6.34
N TYR A 37 12.25 -2.47 5.06
CA TYR A 37 11.72 -3.36 4.02
C TYR A 37 12.76 -3.71 2.96
N VAL A 38 14.00 -3.23 3.11
CA VAL A 38 15.10 -3.56 2.19
C VAL A 38 15.56 -5.00 2.44
N PRO A 39 15.58 -5.88 1.42
CA PRO A 39 16.13 -7.22 1.55
C PRO A 39 17.63 -7.20 1.88
N GLU A 40 18.12 -8.24 2.54
CA GLU A 40 19.55 -8.42 2.78
C GLU A 40 20.34 -8.45 1.45
N ASP A 41 21.53 -7.86 1.46
CA ASP A 41 22.47 -7.78 0.33
C ASP A 41 21.95 -7.12 -0.97
N CYS A 42 20.82 -6.40 -0.90
CA CYS A 42 20.28 -5.64 -2.03
C CYS A 42 21.23 -4.51 -2.46
N LYS A 43 21.43 -4.35 -3.76
CA LYS A 43 22.34 -3.35 -4.35
C LYS A 43 21.67 -2.56 -5.46
N VAL A 44 22.27 -1.42 -5.79
CA VAL A 44 21.90 -0.66 -6.99
C VAL A 44 22.05 -1.53 -8.23
N GLY A 45 21.03 -1.52 -9.10
CA GLY A 45 20.90 -2.37 -10.28
C GLY A 45 20.08 -3.65 -10.06
N ASP A 46 19.76 -4.00 -8.82
CA ASP A 46 18.92 -5.17 -8.54
C ASP A 46 17.45 -4.90 -8.87
N MET A 47 16.75 -5.91 -9.37
CA MET A 47 15.31 -5.87 -9.59
C MET A 47 14.57 -6.41 -8.38
N LEU A 48 13.64 -5.62 -7.83
CA LEU A 48 12.82 -6.00 -6.69
C LEU A 48 11.34 -6.11 -7.07
N ASN A 49 10.69 -7.16 -6.58
CA ASN A 49 9.24 -7.29 -6.63
C ASN A 49 8.63 -6.65 -5.37
N VAL A 50 8.06 -5.46 -5.52
CA VAL A 50 7.56 -4.64 -4.40
C VAL A 50 6.09 -4.30 -4.56
N PHE A 51 5.37 -4.23 -3.44
CA PHE A 51 4.01 -3.73 -3.41
C PHE A 51 4.01 -2.20 -3.31
N LEU A 52 3.25 -1.54 -4.19
CA LEU A 52 3.14 -0.08 -4.18
C LEU A 52 1.86 0.36 -3.49
N TYR A 53 1.97 1.31 -2.55
CA TYR A 53 0.83 1.89 -1.84
C TYR A 53 1.13 3.33 -1.43
N LEU A 54 0.16 4.01 -0.83
CA LEU A 54 0.34 5.35 -0.30
C LEU A 54 0.61 5.32 1.20
N ASP A 55 1.62 6.05 1.65
CA ASP A 55 1.90 6.24 3.08
C ASP A 55 0.88 7.20 3.74
N ILE A 56 1.18 7.62 4.98
CA ILE A 56 0.33 8.53 5.76
C ILE A 56 0.29 9.97 5.20
N ASP A 57 1.31 10.36 4.45
CA ASP A 57 1.42 11.66 3.78
C ASP A 57 0.95 11.60 2.32
N GLU A 58 0.27 10.52 1.95
CA GLU A 58 -0.25 10.25 0.60
C GLU A 58 0.83 10.18 -0.48
N ARG A 59 2.05 9.81 -0.08
CA ARG A 59 3.17 9.61 -1.00
C ARG A 59 3.21 8.15 -1.46
N LEU A 60 3.47 7.98 -2.75
CA LEU A 60 3.72 6.66 -3.32
C LEU A 60 4.99 6.06 -2.73
N ILE A 61 4.86 4.87 -2.16
CA ILE A 61 5.94 4.16 -1.49
C ILE A 61 5.91 2.67 -1.82
N ALA A 62 7.07 2.04 -1.77
CA ALA A 62 7.25 0.61 -1.96
C ALA A 62 7.40 -0.13 -0.62
N THR A 63 6.98 -1.40 -0.60
CA THR A 63 7.25 -2.34 0.48
C THR A 63 7.48 -3.74 -0.07
N THR A 64 8.30 -4.53 0.60
CA THR A 64 8.47 -5.98 0.34
C THR A 64 7.49 -6.84 1.14
N LEU A 65 6.67 -6.21 2.00
CA LEU A 65 5.58 -6.90 2.69
C LEU A 65 4.47 -7.32 1.71
N THR A 66 3.86 -8.46 2.00
CA THR A 66 2.69 -8.93 1.28
C THR A 66 1.42 -8.50 2.01
N PRO A 67 0.58 -7.62 1.42
CA PRO A 67 -0.70 -7.27 2.00
C PRO A 67 -1.69 -8.44 1.93
N LEU A 68 -2.75 -8.35 2.72
CA LEU A 68 -3.85 -9.33 2.74
C LEU A 68 -4.78 -9.20 1.52
N VAL A 69 -4.70 -8.10 0.78
CA VAL A 69 -5.51 -7.84 -0.42
C VAL A 69 -4.76 -6.91 -1.38
N GLN A 70 -4.92 -7.11 -2.68
CA GLN A 70 -4.48 -6.19 -3.73
C GLN A 70 -5.68 -5.48 -4.37
N VAL A 71 -5.44 -4.36 -5.05
CA VAL A 71 -6.48 -3.67 -5.83
C VAL A 71 -7.10 -4.61 -6.86
N GLY A 72 -8.44 -4.63 -6.90
CA GLY A 72 -9.26 -5.53 -7.71
C GLY A 72 -9.59 -6.87 -7.05
N GLN A 73 -9.22 -7.06 -5.77
CA GLN A 73 -9.48 -8.29 -5.03
C GLN A 73 -10.43 -8.08 -3.85
N PHE A 74 -11.06 -9.18 -3.43
CA PHE A 74 -11.83 -9.24 -2.20
C PHE A 74 -11.03 -9.87 -1.07
N ALA A 75 -11.21 -9.37 0.15
CA ALA A 75 -10.66 -10.00 1.35
C ALA A 75 -11.58 -9.78 2.56
N CYS A 76 -11.47 -10.67 3.55
CA CYS A 76 -12.09 -10.48 4.85
C CYS A 76 -11.07 -9.90 5.82
N LEU A 77 -11.22 -8.63 6.19
CA LEU A 77 -10.24 -7.91 7.00
C LEU A 77 -10.85 -7.43 8.33
N GLU A 78 -10.06 -7.44 9.40
CA GLU A 78 -10.45 -6.97 10.72
C GLU A 78 -10.35 -5.44 10.82
N VAL A 79 -11.31 -4.80 11.48
CA VAL A 79 -11.29 -3.36 11.77
C VAL A 79 -10.35 -3.08 12.93
N SER A 80 -9.22 -2.42 12.64
CA SER A 80 -8.23 -1.96 13.62
C SER A 80 -8.78 -0.81 14.48
N TRP A 81 -9.42 0.18 13.85
CA TRP A 81 -9.97 1.35 14.52
C TRP A 81 -11.01 2.08 13.64
N VAL A 82 -11.74 3.02 14.23
CA VAL A 82 -12.75 3.85 13.55
C VAL A 82 -12.60 5.31 13.96
N ASN A 83 -12.98 6.23 13.09
CA ASN A 83 -13.07 7.65 13.42
C ASN A 83 -14.38 8.25 12.87
N GLN A 84 -14.46 9.58 12.79
CA GLN A 84 -15.64 10.29 12.28
C GLN A 84 -15.84 10.22 10.76
N PHE A 85 -14.89 9.67 10.02
CA PHE A 85 -14.90 9.57 8.55
C PHE A 85 -15.14 8.14 8.06
N GLY A 86 -14.69 7.13 8.80
CA GLY A 86 -14.83 5.73 8.39
C GLY A 86 -14.16 4.74 9.33
N ALA A 87 -13.93 3.54 8.79
CA ALA A 87 -13.23 2.46 9.46
C ALA A 87 -11.88 2.19 8.81
N PHE A 88 -10.93 1.68 9.60
CA PHE A 88 -9.58 1.38 9.16
C PHE A 88 -9.31 -0.08 9.44
N LEU A 89 -9.03 -0.84 8.37
CA LEU A 89 -8.96 -2.30 8.39
C LEU A 89 -7.50 -2.73 8.28
N ASN A 90 -7.12 -3.69 9.11
CA ASN A 90 -5.81 -4.31 9.03
C ASN A 90 -5.72 -5.14 7.75
N TRP A 91 -4.92 -4.65 6.81
CA TRP A 91 -4.60 -5.35 5.55
C TRP A 91 -3.13 -5.80 5.49
N GLY A 92 -2.42 -5.84 6.62
CA GLY A 92 -1.06 -6.38 6.71
C GLY A 92 0.07 -5.38 6.42
N LEU A 93 -0.24 -4.09 6.24
CA LEU A 93 0.76 -3.02 6.05
C LEU A 93 0.74 -2.02 7.21
N MET A 94 1.69 -1.09 7.21
CA MET A 94 1.85 -0.08 8.26
C MET A 94 0.67 0.89 8.36
N LYS A 95 0.11 1.30 7.22
CA LYS A 95 -1.09 2.10 7.13
C LYS A 95 -2.27 1.15 6.93
N ASP A 96 -3.31 1.26 7.74
CA ASP A 96 -4.54 0.49 7.57
C ASP A 96 -5.31 0.93 6.31
N LEU A 97 -6.09 0.00 5.74
CA LEU A 97 -6.97 0.25 4.60
C LEU A 97 -8.21 1.04 5.05
N PHE A 98 -8.47 2.18 4.43
CA PHE A 98 -9.57 3.06 4.82
C PHE A 98 -10.86 2.70 4.08
N VAL A 99 -11.95 2.49 4.82
CA VAL A 99 -13.29 2.28 4.25
C VAL A 99 -14.20 3.43 4.70
N PRO A 100 -14.56 4.36 3.80
CA PRO A 100 -15.38 5.52 4.14
C PRO A 100 -16.82 5.11 4.49
N PHE A 101 -17.50 5.89 5.34
CA PHE A 101 -18.88 5.57 5.72
C PHE A 101 -19.86 5.52 4.54
N SER A 102 -19.60 6.24 3.45
CA SER A 102 -20.40 6.21 2.21
C SER A 102 -20.39 4.84 1.52
N GLU A 103 -19.35 4.04 1.72
CA GLU A 103 -19.19 2.71 1.10
C GLU A 103 -19.51 1.56 2.07
N GLN A 104 -19.76 1.88 3.34
CA GLN A 104 -20.15 0.88 4.34
C GLN A 104 -21.64 0.56 4.23
N LYS A 105 -21.97 -0.66 3.83
CA LYS A 105 -23.36 -1.19 3.92
C LYS A 105 -23.94 -1.12 5.33
N MET A 106 -23.10 -1.26 6.34
CA MET A 106 -23.43 -1.14 7.76
C MET A 106 -22.21 -0.62 8.51
N LYS A 107 -22.42 0.12 9.59
CA LYS A 107 -21.31 0.62 10.42
C LYS A 107 -20.39 -0.51 10.87
N MET A 108 -19.13 -0.44 10.44
CA MET A 108 -18.08 -1.35 10.84
C MET A 108 -17.68 -1.11 12.30
N GLN A 109 -17.31 -2.18 13.02
CA GLN A 109 -17.00 -2.15 14.44
C GLN A 109 -15.60 -2.71 14.69
N VAL A 110 -14.83 -2.03 15.56
CA VAL A 110 -13.47 -2.44 15.96
C VAL A 110 -13.45 -3.89 16.43
N GLY A 111 -12.46 -4.66 15.97
CA GLY A 111 -12.26 -6.08 16.28
C GLY A 111 -13.21 -7.04 15.56
N ARG A 112 -14.07 -6.56 14.65
CA ARG A 112 -14.86 -7.40 13.75
C ARG A 112 -14.26 -7.43 12.36
N SER A 113 -14.47 -8.53 11.63
CA SER A 113 -14.03 -8.68 10.25
C SER A 113 -15.16 -8.51 9.25
N TYR A 114 -14.84 -7.92 8.09
CA TYR A 114 -15.78 -7.65 7.01
C TYR A 114 -15.15 -8.02 5.67
N VAL A 115 -15.98 -8.55 4.76
CA VAL A 115 -15.57 -8.74 3.36
C VAL A 115 -15.60 -7.38 2.67
N VAL A 116 -14.47 -6.98 2.09
CA VAL A 116 -14.28 -5.73 1.36
C VAL A 116 -13.69 -6.01 -0.02
N HIS A 117 -13.86 -5.07 -0.94
CA HIS A 117 -13.19 -5.05 -2.25
C HIS A 117 -12.25 -3.85 -2.29
N ALA A 118 -10.95 -4.09 -2.49
CA ALA A 118 -9.98 -3.01 -2.57
C ALA A 118 -9.97 -2.41 -3.98
N HIS A 119 -10.07 -1.10 -4.09
CA HIS A 119 -9.99 -0.39 -5.37
C HIS A 119 -9.27 0.95 -5.21
N VAL A 120 -8.86 1.54 -6.33
CA VAL A 120 -8.34 2.91 -6.34
C VAL A 120 -9.52 3.85 -6.58
N ASP A 121 -9.71 4.79 -5.66
CA ASP A 121 -10.61 5.91 -5.87
C ASP A 121 -10.01 6.87 -6.89
N GLU A 122 -10.72 7.09 -8.00
CA GLU A 122 -10.20 7.88 -9.13
C GLU A 122 -10.09 9.38 -8.80
N GLU A 123 -10.88 9.88 -7.84
CA GLU A 123 -10.87 11.29 -7.46
C GLU A 123 -9.70 11.62 -6.53
N SER A 124 -9.45 10.79 -5.50
CA SER A 124 -8.40 11.02 -4.52
C SER A 124 -7.10 10.25 -4.78
N TYR A 125 -7.08 9.31 -5.72
CA TYR A 125 -5.98 8.38 -6.01
C TYR A 125 -5.60 7.48 -4.81
N ARG A 126 -6.52 7.28 -3.85
CA ARG A 126 -6.30 6.45 -2.66
C ARG A 126 -6.81 5.02 -2.87
N ILE A 127 -6.25 4.08 -2.11
CA ILE A 127 -6.79 2.72 -2.04
C ILE A 127 -7.85 2.68 -0.93
N VAL A 128 -9.05 2.26 -1.30
CA VAL A 128 -10.25 2.15 -0.45
C VAL A 128 -10.91 0.78 -0.57
#